data_AF-A0A7C6XP96-F1
#
_entry.id   AF-A0A7C6XP96-F1
#
_cell.length_a   1.000
_cell.length_b   1.000
_cell.length_c   1.000
_cell.angle_alpha   90.00
_cell.angle_beta   90.00
_cell.angle_gamma   90.00
#
_symmetry.space_group_name_H-M   'P 1'
#
loop_
_entity.id
_entity.type
_entity.pdbx_description
1 polymer ?
#
loop_
_entity_poly.entity_id
_entity_poly.type
_entity_poly.pdbx_seq_one_letter_code
_entity_poly.pdbx_strand_id
1 'polypeptide(L)'
;MAAANDNTRTANPPKRISFAKIREPLEVPDLLGLQTDSFDWLIGSEAWQDRVAEAIEVGDDSVATTSGLEDIFEEISPIEDFGGSMSLSFREHRFEAPKYSIDECKERDMTYSAPLYVTAEFMNNNTGEIKSQTVFIGDFPLMTDKGTFIVNGTERVVVSQLVRSPGAYFESSVDKTTDKDIFTAKIIPSRGAWLEFEVDKRDQVGVRLDHKRKQSVTVLLKALGWSEAKILEEFGEFESIRETMAKDTVTTQDEALLDIYKKLRPAEPATAEAARNLLNNLYFNPKRY
;
A
#
# COMPACT_ATOMS: atom_id res chain seq x y z
N MET A 1 21.27 30.99 -11.26
CA MET A 1 21.36 31.12 -12.73
C MET A 1 22.57 30.35 -13.23
N ALA A 2 22.39 29.07 -13.47
CA ALA A 2 23.26 28.26 -14.33
C ALA A 2 22.32 27.23 -14.94
N ALA A 3 21.91 27.46 -16.19
CA ALA A 3 21.05 26.57 -16.94
C ALA A 3 21.73 25.21 -17.01
N ALA A 4 21.06 24.19 -16.49
CA ALA A 4 21.51 22.81 -16.55
C ALA A 4 21.61 22.38 -18.03
N ASN A 5 22.70 21.70 -18.34
CA ASN A 5 23.11 21.29 -19.68
C ASN A 5 22.02 20.48 -20.39
N ASP A 6 21.51 21.05 -21.47
CA ASP A 6 20.71 20.39 -22.49
C ASP A 6 21.57 19.33 -23.22
N ASN A 7 21.03 18.11 -23.32
CA ASN A 7 21.36 17.05 -24.29
C ASN A 7 22.80 17.01 -24.87
N THR A 8 23.63 16.09 -24.38
CA THR A 8 24.72 15.51 -25.21
C THR A 8 24.18 14.46 -26.19
N ARG A 9 23.10 14.78 -26.92
CA ARG A 9 22.84 14.15 -28.22
C ARG A 9 23.96 14.63 -29.14
N THR A 10 24.70 13.74 -29.80
CA THR A 10 25.62 14.15 -30.86
C THR A 10 24.84 15.04 -31.83
N ALA A 11 25.19 16.33 -31.91
CA ALA A 11 24.46 17.36 -32.68
C ALA A 11 24.31 17.03 -34.19
N ASN A 12 24.94 15.96 -34.66
CA ASN A 12 24.65 15.29 -35.92
C ASN A 12 24.94 13.78 -35.80
N PRO A 13 23.92 12.92 -35.59
CA PRO A 13 24.13 11.48 -35.75
C PRO A 13 24.53 11.19 -37.21
N PRO A 14 25.36 10.17 -37.47
CA PRO A 14 25.72 9.81 -38.84
C PRO A 14 24.44 9.51 -39.64
N LYS A 15 24.34 10.08 -40.85
CA LYS A 15 23.16 9.94 -41.71
C LYS A 15 22.89 8.47 -42.03
N ARG A 16 21.89 7.89 -41.36
CA ARG A 16 21.42 6.52 -41.59
C ARG A 16 20.19 6.56 -42.50
N ILE A 17 20.26 5.85 -43.63
CA ILE A 17 19.11 5.74 -44.54
C ILE A 17 18.10 4.79 -43.90
N SER A 18 16.88 5.27 -43.68
CA SER A 18 15.73 4.47 -43.24
C SER A 18 14.87 4.11 -44.44
N PHE A 19 14.44 2.84 -44.52
CA PHE A 19 13.48 2.36 -45.51
C PHE A 19 12.04 2.35 -44.95
N ALA A 20 11.80 3.04 -43.83
CA ALA A 20 10.48 3.14 -43.23
C ALA A 20 9.48 3.76 -44.20
N LYS A 21 8.38 3.06 -44.43
CA LYS A 21 7.28 3.54 -45.29
C LYS A 21 6.23 4.35 -44.52
N ILE A 22 6.19 4.19 -43.20
CA ILE A 22 5.23 4.83 -42.30
C ILE A 22 5.97 5.90 -41.51
N ARG A 23 5.38 7.09 -41.40
CA ARG A 23 5.87 8.16 -40.54
C ARG A 23 5.50 7.87 -39.09
N GLU A 24 6.47 7.94 -38.19
CA GLU A 24 6.23 7.83 -36.75
C GLU A 24 5.62 9.15 -36.23
N PRO A 25 4.40 9.11 -35.66
CA PRO A 25 3.73 10.31 -35.15
C PRO A 25 4.23 10.73 -33.76
N LEU A 26 4.87 9.82 -33.03
CA LEU A 26 5.35 10.00 -31.67
C LEU A 26 6.80 9.53 -31.58
N GLU A 27 7.65 10.34 -30.94
CA GLU A 27 9.06 10.00 -30.74
C GLU A 27 9.21 8.98 -29.61
N VAL A 28 10.34 8.26 -29.60
CA VAL A 28 10.67 7.33 -28.51
C VAL A 28 10.74 8.13 -27.20
N PRO A 29 9.97 7.76 -26.16
CA PRO A 29 9.99 8.45 -24.88
C PRO A 29 11.32 8.21 -24.16
N ASP A 30 11.51 8.90 -23.03
CA ASP A 30 12.65 8.61 -22.16
C ASP A 30 12.57 7.17 -21.65
N LEU A 31 13.59 6.38 -21.98
CA LEU A 31 13.68 4.97 -21.60
C LEU A 31 14.03 4.79 -20.12
N LEU A 32 14.59 5.82 -19.47
CA LEU A 32 14.83 5.84 -18.03
C LEU A 32 13.67 6.45 -17.25
N GLY A 33 12.70 7.06 -17.94
CA GLY A 33 11.56 7.78 -17.34
C GLY A 33 10.86 6.98 -16.25
N LEU A 34 10.64 5.67 -16.44
CA LEU A 34 10.01 4.82 -15.42
C LEU A 34 10.74 4.85 -14.06
N GLN A 35 12.07 4.87 -14.07
CA GLN A 35 12.89 4.90 -12.85
C GLN A 35 12.98 6.32 -12.30
N THR A 36 13.33 7.28 -13.16
CA THR A 36 13.57 8.67 -12.77
C THR A 36 12.29 9.34 -12.30
N ASP A 37 11.18 9.19 -13.03
CA ASP A 37 9.90 9.83 -12.70
C ASP A 37 9.32 9.28 -11.40
N SER A 38 9.46 7.97 -11.17
CA SER A 38 9.03 7.33 -9.92
C SER A 38 9.82 7.81 -8.72
N PHE A 39 11.14 8.02 -8.87
CA PHE A 39 11.97 8.48 -7.77
C PHE A 39 11.80 9.98 -7.51
N ASP A 40 11.69 10.78 -8.56
CA ASP A 40 11.38 12.20 -8.49
C ASP A 40 10.07 12.47 -7.74
N TRP A 41 9.01 11.72 -8.06
CA TRP A 41 7.73 11.78 -7.33
C TRP A 41 7.92 11.40 -5.86
N LEU A 42 8.66 10.33 -5.56
CA LEU A 42 8.89 9.89 -4.19
C LEU A 42 9.52 11.00 -3.34
N ILE A 43 10.56 11.66 -3.83
CA ILE A 43 11.30 12.67 -3.07
C ILE A 43 10.75 14.10 -3.23
N GLY A 44 9.77 14.31 -4.11
CA GLY A 44 9.22 15.63 -4.41
C GLY A 44 10.22 16.57 -5.10
N SER A 45 11.00 16.07 -6.06
CA SER A 45 12.07 16.84 -6.72
C SER A 45 11.52 18.03 -7.53
N GLU A 46 12.38 19.03 -7.81
CA GLU A 46 12.01 20.18 -8.67
C GLU A 46 11.47 19.72 -10.04
N ALA A 47 12.08 18.68 -10.63
CA ALA A 47 11.62 18.13 -11.90
C ALA A 47 10.18 17.55 -11.82
N TRP A 48 9.82 16.90 -10.71
CA TRP A 48 8.45 16.46 -10.49
C TRP A 48 7.51 17.65 -10.25
N GLN A 49 7.93 18.66 -9.48
CA GLN A 49 7.12 19.86 -9.24
C GLN A 49 6.80 20.61 -10.54
N ASP A 50 7.77 20.71 -11.46
CA ASP A 50 7.56 21.29 -12.79
C ASP A 50 6.52 20.48 -13.60
N ARG A 51 6.59 19.14 -13.56
CA ARG A 51 5.59 18.25 -14.19
C ARG A 51 4.20 18.42 -13.59
N VAL A 52 4.09 18.57 -12.27
CA VAL A 52 2.80 18.84 -11.59
C VAL A 52 2.23 20.19 -12.04
N ALA A 53 3.07 21.23 -12.13
CA ALA A 53 2.64 22.56 -12.58
C ALA A 53 2.09 22.52 -14.03
N GLU A 54 2.77 21.82 -14.93
CA GLU A 54 2.32 21.62 -16.31
C GLU A 54 1.00 20.83 -16.37
N ALA A 55 0.89 19.75 -15.59
CA ALA A 55 -0.32 18.94 -15.53
C ALA A 55 -1.54 19.75 -15.06
N ILE A 56 -1.37 20.58 -14.03
CA ILE A 56 -2.43 21.48 -13.53
C ILE A 56 -2.84 22.50 -14.60
N GLU A 57 -1.90 23.05 -15.36
CA GLU A 57 -2.20 24.02 -16.43
C GLU A 57 -3.03 23.41 -17.56
N VAL A 58 -2.76 22.15 -17.91
CA VAL A 58 -3.45 21.43 -19.00
C VAL A 58 -4.71 20.70 -18.51
N GLY A 59 -4.93 20.63 -17.20
CA GLY A 59 -6.06 19.91 -16.59
C GLY A 59 -5.90 18.39 -16.65
N ASP A 60 -4.65 17.90 -16.54
CA ASP A 60 -4.33 16.49 -16.47
C ASP A 60 -4.27 16.02 -15.00
N ASP A 61 -5.25 15.22 -14.61
CA ASP A 61 -5.35 14.64 -13.27
C ASP A 61 -4.49 13.37 -13.09
N SER A 62 -3.67 12.99 -14.07
CA SER A 62 -2.85 11.77 -14.01
C SER A 62 -1.59 11.88 -13.13
N VAL A 63 -1.13 13.10 -12.86
CA VAL A 63 0.06 13.38 -12.06
C VAL A 63 -0.35 13.68 -10.62
N ALA A 64 0.18 12.91 -9.65
CA ALA A 64 -0.05 13.16 -8.23
C ALA A 64 0.46 14.55 -7.83
N THR A 65 -0.36 15.32 -7.10
CA THR A 65 -0.01 16.68 -6.62
C THR A 65 0.79 16.68 -5.33
N THR A 66 0.84 15.54 -4.64
CA THR A 66 1.55 15.34 -3.37
C THR A 66 2.69 14.36 -3.60
N SER A 67 3.84 14.61 -2.98
CA SER A 67 5.01 13.73 -3.15
C SER A 67 4.86 12.45 -2.33
N GLY A 68 5.54 11.38 -2.73
CA GLY A 68 5.41 10.10 -2.03
C GLY A 68 5.85 10.13 -0.56
N LEU A 69 6.89 10.90 -0.22
CA LEU A 69 7.29 11.09 1.17
C LEU A 69 6.30 11.93 1.97
N GLU A 70 5.69 12.94 1.35
CA GLU A 70 4.66 13.76 2.00
C GLU A 70 3.42 12.92 2.32
N ASP A 71 2.93 12.12 1.37
CA ASP A 71 1.82 11.17 1.59
C ASP A 71 2.09 10.24 2.79
N ILE A 72 3.32 9.73 2.91
CA ILE A 72 3.72 8.84 4.02
C ILE A 72 3.72 9.58 5.37
N PHE A 73 4.25 10.81 5.40
CA PHE A 73 4.28 11.61 6.64
C PHE A 73 2.89 12.06 7.08
N GLU A 74 1.99 12.33 6.13
CA GLU A 74 0.59 12.60 6.41
C GLU A 74 -0.15 11.35 6.90
N GLU A 75 0.07 10.17 6.30
CA GLU A 75 -0.58 8.92 6.72
C GLU A 75 -0.20 8.51 8.16
N ILE A 76 1.07 8.68 8.53
CA ILE A 76 1.55 8.28 9.86
C ILE A 76 1.18 9.30 10.95
N SER A 77 0.84 10.54 10.58
CA SER A 77 0.55 11.63 11.52
C SER A 77 -0.97 11.79 11.76
N PRO A 78 -1.41 12.06 13.00
CA PRO A 78 -0.64 12.09 14.23
C PRO A 78 -0.42 10.69 14.83
N ILE A 79 0.76 10.53 15.45
CA ILE A 79 1.06 9.43 16.36
C ILE A 79 0.60 9.84 17.75
N GLU A 80 -0.31 9.08 18.35
CA GLU A 80 -0.89 9.38 19.66
C GLU A 80 -0.54 8.29 20.68
N ASP A 81 -0.39 8.68 21.95
CA ASP A 81 -0.32 7.74 23.05
C ASP A 81 -1.70 7.10 23.31
N PHE A 82 -1.74 6.01 24.09
CA PHE A 82 -2.98 5.31 24.42
C PHE A 82 -4.02 6.23 25.10
N GLY A 83 -3.57 7.23 25.86
CA GLY A 83 -4.44 8.17 26.56
C GLY A 83 -4.89 9.37 25.72
N GLY A 84 -4.38 9.53 24.50
CA GLY A 84 -4.60 10.74 23.68
C GLY A 84 -4.12 12.02 24.35
N SER A 85 -3.19 11.91 25.30
CA SER A 85 -2.63 13.01 26.08
C SER A 85 -1.47 13.70 25.35
N MET A 86 -0.78 12.96 24.49
CA MET A 86 0.39 13.41 23.74
C MET A 86 0.26 12.96 22.29
N SER A 87 0.58 13.87 21.38
CA SER A 87 0.63 13.58 19.94
C SER A 87 1.94 14.06 19.33
N LEU A 88 2.40 13.34 18.31
CA LEU A 88 3.56 13.68 17.48
C LEU A 88 3.13 13.70 16.02
N SER A 89 3.41 14.81 15.34
CA SER A 89 3.14 14.98 13.92
C SER A 89 4.43 15.30 13.16
N PHE A 90 4.53 14.81 11.94
CA PHE A 90 5.62 15.15 11.03
C PHE A 90 5.11 16.11 9.97
N ARG A 91 5.86 17.19 9.74
CA ARG A 91 5.62 18.18 8.69
C ARG A 91 6.91 18.43 7.95
N GLU A 92 6.78 18.86 6.69
CA GLU A 92 7.88 19.41 5.89
C GLU A 92 9.17 18.60 5.93
N HIS A 93 9.38 17.77 4.91
CA HIS A 93 10.64 17.07 4.73
C HIS A 93 11.57 17.88 3.83
N ARG A 94 12.87 17.80 4.07
CA ARG A 94 13.89 18.36 3.18
C ARG A 94 15.14 17.51 3.16
N PHE A 95 15.80 17.50 2.01
CA PHE A 95 17.11 16.89 1.85
C PHE A 95 18.20 17.95 1.95
N GLU A 96 19.28 17.63 2.65
CA GLU A 96 20.53 18.38 2.52
C GLU A 96 21.36 17.84 1.34
N ALA A 97 22.40 18.57 0.96
CA ALA A 97 23.28 18.14 -0.10
C ALA A 97 23.98 16.80 0.26
N PRO A 98 24.18 15.90 -0.73
CA PRO A 98 24.97 14.70 -0.54
C PRO A 98 26.37 15.02 -0.01
N LYS A 99 26.85 14.22 0.95
CA LYS A 99 28.16 14.43 1.58
C LYS A 99 29.33 14.14 0.63
N TYR A 100 29.13 13.25 -0.33
CA TYR A 100 30.14 12.77 -1.28
C TYR A 100 29.55 12.69 -2.68
N SER A 101 30.42 12.82 -3.68
CA SER A 101 30.06 12.59 -5.08
C SER A 101 29.88 11.10 -5.41
N ILE A 102 29.24 10.81 -6.53
CA ILE A 102 29.01 9.44 -7.03
C ILE A 102 30.33 8.67 -7.19
N ASP A 103 31.36 9.32 -7.74
CA ASP A 103 32.66 8.70 -7.99
C ASP A 103 33.41 8.42 -6.68
N GLU A 104 33.39 9.35 -5.72
CA GLU A 104 33.97 9.14 -4.38
C GLU A 104 33.28 7.98 -3.65
N CYS A 105 31.95 7.87 -3.77
CA CYS A 105 31.21 6.76 -3.19
C CYS A 105 31.63 5.41 -3.77
N LYS A 106 31.88 5.34 -5.09
CA LYS A 106 32.37 4.13 -5.78
C LYS A 106 33.80 3.79 -5.36
N GLU A 107 34.69 4.77 -5.26
CA GLU A 107 36.10 4.56 -4.92
C GLU A 107 36.32 4.16 -3.45
N ARG A 108 35.46 4.64 -2.55
CA ARG A 108 35.63 4.48 -1.09
C ARG A 108 34.67 3.47 -0.47
N ASP A 109 33.99 2.67 -1.29
CA ASP A 109 32.97 1.69 -0.85
C ASP A 109 31.85 2.30 0.00
N MET A 110 31.44 3.54 -0.31
CA MET A 110 30.39 4.27 0.41
C MET A 110 29.05 4.24 -0.36
N THR A 111 27.96 4.57 0.34
CA THR A 111 26.62 4.73 -0.26
C THR A 111 26.40 6.19 -0.66
N TYR A 112 25.89 6.42 -1.87
CA TYR A 112 25.51 7.76 -2.32
C TYR A 112 24.16 8.14 -1.74
N SER A 113 24.15 9.07 -0.79
CA SER A 113 22.97 9.46 -0.02
C SER A 113 23.00 10.93 0.40
N ALA A 114 21.81 11.45 0.72
CA ALA A 114 21.61 12.78 1.27
C ALA A 114 20.97 12.70 2.67
N PRO A 115 21.37 13.56 3.62
CA PRO A 115 20.69 13.66 4.90
C PRO A 115 19.23 14.12 4.74
N LEU A 116 18.29 13.36 5.31
CA LEU A 116 16.87 13.70 5.34
C LEU A 116 16.49 14.30 6.71
N TYR A 117 15.92 15.50 6.68
CA TYR A 117 15.40 16.19 7.85
C TYR A 117 13.89 16.39 7.72
N VAL A 118 13.20 16.29 8.85
CA VAL A 118 11.75 16.50 8.95
C VAL A 118 11.45 17.38 10.15
N THR A 119 10.49 18.28 10.03
CA THR A 119 10.01 19.09 11.16
C THR A 119 9.00 18.27 11.97
N ALA A 120 9.40 17.87 13.18
CA ALA A 120 8.53 17.13 14.10
C ALA A 120 7.86 18.09 15.09
N GLU A 121 6.54 17.99 15.21
CA GLU A 121 5.73 18.76 16.16
C GLU A 121 5.17 17.83 17.23
N PHE A 122 5.62 18.02 18.47
CA PHE A 122 5.07 17.36 19.63
C PHE A 122 4.04 18.26 20.29
N MET A 123 2.83 17.76 20.51
CA MET A 123 1.74 18.47 21.18
C MET A 123 1.32 17.71 22.44
N ASN A 124 1.37 18.40 23.58
CA ASN A 124 0.77 17.91 24.82
C ASN A 124 -0.65 18.44 24.92
N ASN A 125 -1.65 17.57 24.76
CA ASN A 125 -3.06 17.93 24.74
C ASN A 125 -3.56 18.44 26.10
N ASN A 126 -2.88 18.09 27.20
CA ASN A 126 -3.26 18.55 28.55
C ASN A 126 -2.80 19.99 28.82
N THR A 127 -1.62 20.37 28.32
CA THR A 127 -1.05 21.70 28.57
C THR A 127 -1.25 22.66 27.39
N GLY A 128 -1.55 22.15 26.20
CA GLY A 128 -1.58 22.90 24.95
C GLY A 128 -0.20 23.32 24.45
N GLU A 129 0.89 22.81 25.06
CA GLU A 129 2.25 23.15 24.66
C GLU A 129 2.63 22.40 23.37
N ILE A 130 3.08 23.16 22.37
CA ILE A 130 3.60 22.63 21.11
C ILE A 130 5.11 22.85 21.08
N LYS A 131 5.87 21.78 20.88
CA LYS A 131 7.32 21.82 20.65
C LYS A 131 7.59 21.38 19.22
N SER A 132 8.11 22.31 18.42
CA SER A 132 8.56 22.02 17.06
C SER A 132 10.08 21.90 17.04
N GLN A 133 10.59 20.84 16.42
CA GLN A 133 12.02 20.62 16.25
C GLN A 133 12.30 19.97 14.90
N THR A 134 13.34 20.43 14.20
CA THR A 134 13.86 19.69 13.06
C THR A 134 14.64 18.46 13.55
N VAL A 135 14.21 17.29 13.10
CA VAL A 135 14.81 15.99 13.43
C VAL A 135 15.50 15.42 12.20
N PHE A 136 16.72 14.93 12.39
CA PHE A 136 17.41 14.10 11.40
C PHE A 136 16.79 12.71 11.39
N ILE A 137 16.20 12.30 10.27
CA ILE A 137 15.59 10.98 10.11
C ILE A 137 16.63 9.93 9.74
N GLY A 138 17.57 10.29 8.85
CA GLY A 138 18.60 9.38 8.37
C GLY A 138 19.25 9.85 7.07
N ASP A 139 20.31 9.15 6.67
CA ASP A 139 20.89 9.31 5.33
C ASP A 139 20.05 8.49 4.32
N PHE A 140 19.46 9.17 3.34
CA PHE A 140 18.57 8.57 2.34
C PHE A 140 19.29 8.36 1.00
N PRO A 141 19.33 7.12 0.46
CA PRO A 141 19.99 6.86 -0.83
C PRO A 141 19.38 7.65 -1.98
N LEU A 142 20.21 8.28 -2.79
CA LEU A 142 19.77 9.04 -3.96
C LEU A 142 19.98 8.25 -5.26
N MET A 143 19.06 8.43 -6.19
CA MET A 143 19.18 7.91 -7.55
C MET A 143 20.19 8.77 -8.35
N THR A 144 21.03 8.12 -9.15
CA THR A 144 21.92 8.78 -10.10
C THR A 144 21.17 9.21 -11.36
N ASP A 145 21.81 10.01 -12.20
CA ASP A 145 21.33 10.37 -13.55
C ASP A 145 21.09 9.16 -14.48
N LYS A 146 21.63 7.99 -14.13
CA LYS A 146 21.46 6.75 -14.90
C LYS A 146 20.31 5.87 -14.42
N GLY A 147 19.53 6.32 -13.43
CA GLY A 147 18.47 5.50 -12.82
C GLY A 147 19.00 4.39 -11.91
N THR A 148 20.19 4.57 -11.35
CA THR A 148 20.86 3.57 -10.49
C THR A 148 21.12 4.12 -9.09
N PHE A 149 21.49 3.25 -8.14
CA PHE A 149 21.87 3.62 -6.78
C PHE A 149 23.28 3.10 -6.49
N ILE A 150 24.08 3.87 -5.75
CA ILE A 150 25.38 3.41 -5.25
C ILE A 150 25.21 2.98 -3.80
N VAL A 151 25.35 1.68 -3.53
CA VAL A 151 25.23 1.09 -2.20
C VAL A 151 26.52 0.35 -1.87
N ASN A 152 27.25 0.84 -0.86
CA ASN A 152 28.57 0.34 -0.46
C ASN A 152 29.51 0.20 -1.66
N GLY A 153 29.71 1.29 -2.42
CA GLY A 153 30.56 1.34 -3.62
C GLY A 153 30.01 0.65 -4.86
N THR A 154 28.96 -0.18 -4.72
CA THR A 154 28.43 -0.99 -5.82
C THR A 154 27.20 -0.33 -6.43
N GLU A 155 27.18 -0.24 -7.75
CA GLU A 155 26.03 0.25 -8.50
C GLU A 155 24.93 -0.81 -8.57
N ARG A 156 23.70 -0.42 -8.23
CA ARG A 156 22.52 -1.28 -8.12
C ARG A 156 21.33 -0.65 -8.83
N VAL A 157 20.43 -1.50 -9.31
CA VAL A 157 19.17 -1.09 -9.95
C VAL A 157 18.02 -1.69 -9.16
N VAL A 158 17.00 -0.87 -8.88
CA VAL A 158 15.74 -1.33 -8.31
C VAL A 158 14.83 -1.76 -9.45
N VAL A 159 14.50 -3.05 -9.52
CA VAL A 159 13.66 -3.60 -10.59
C VAL A 159 12.19 -3.45 -10.24
N SER A 160 11.40 -2.93 -11.17
CA SER A 160 9.94 -2.82 -11.01
C SER A 160 9.32 -4.21 -10.85
N GLN A 161 8.50 -4.37 -9.81
CA GLN A 161 7.81 -5.62 -9.52
C GLN A 161 6.38 -5.57 -10.05
N LEU A 162 5.95 -6.63 -10.74
CA LEU A 162 4.54 -6.82 -11.08
C LEU A 162 3.83 -7.56 -9.94
N VAL A 163 2.89 -6.89 -9.30
CA VAL A 163 2.02 -7.44 -8.25
C VAL A 163 0.56 -7.36 -8.67
N ARG A 164 -0.31 -8.13 -8.02
CA ARG A 164 -1.76 -8.00 -8.21
C ARG A 164 -2.22 -6.68 -7.61
N SER A 165 -3.05 -5.95 -8.34
CA SER A 165 -3.67 -4.72 -7.83
C SER A 165 -4.58 -5.04 -6.63
N PRO A 166 -4.67 -4.16 -5.62
CA PRO A 166 -5.68 -4.27 -4.59
C PRO A 166 -7.09 -4.28 -5.17
N GLY A 167 -7.98 -5.10 -4.61
CA GLY A 167 -9.37 -5.18 -5.07
C GLY A 167 -10.04 -6.53 -4.82
N ALA A 168 -11.24 -6.67 -5.38
CA ALA A 168 -12.03 -7.89 -5.33
C ALA A 168 -11.82 -8.74 -6.58
N TYR A 169 -11.35 -9.97 -6.40
CA TYR A 169 -11.13 -10.95 -7.46
C TYR A 169 -12.08 -12.13 -7.31
N PHE A 170 -12.70 -12.53 -8.41
CA PHE A 170 -13.59 -13.69 -8.47
C PHE A 170 -12.96 -14.78 -9.31
N GLU A 171 -13.01 -16.01 -8.82
CA GLU A 171 -12.41 -17.18 -9.46
C GLU A 171 -13.43 -18.33 -9.41
N SER A 172 -13.52 -19.10 -10.50
CA SER A 172 -14.30 -20.34 -10.57
C SER A 172 -13.37 -21.48 -10.91
N SER A 173 -13.45 -22.57 -10.16
CA SER A 173 -12.60 -23.75 -10.32
C SER A 173 -13.42 -25.02 -10.11
N VAL A 174 -13.16 -26.07 -10.89
CA VAL A 174 -13.88 -27.35 -10.75
C VAL A 174 -13.22 -28.21 -9.67
N ASP A 175 -13.98 -28.67 -8.68
CA ASP A 175 -13.51 -29.66 -7.71
C ASP A 175 -13.34 -31.03 -8.37
N LYS A 176 -12.11 -31.52 -8.40
CA LYS A 176 -11.73 -32.78 -9.07
C LYS A 176 -12.43 -34.04 -8.55
N THR A 177 -13.07 -33.98 -7.37
CA THR A 177 -13.70 -35.16 -6.76
C THR A 177 -15.21 -35.22 -6.97
N THR A 178 -15.85 -34.07 -7.18
CA THR A 178 -17.31 -33.94 -7.26
C THR A 178 -17.77 -33.35 -8.59
N ASP A 179 -16.84 -32.91 -9.44
CA ASP A 179 -17.08 -32.19 -10.69
C ASP A 179 -18.02 -30.97 -10.52
N LYS A 180 -18.10 -30.44 -9.31
CA LYS A 180 -18.83 -29.22 -8.97
C LYS A 180 -17.92 -28.01 -9.06
N ASP A 181 -18.50 -26.89 -9.49
CA ASP A 181 -17.82 -25.61 -9.47
C ASP A 181 -17.69 -25.08 -8.03
N ILE A 182 -16.49 -24.67 -7.68
CA ILE A 182 -16.16 -23.91 -6.48
C ILE A 182 -15.94 -22.47 -6.91
N PHE A 183 -16.69 -21.55 -6.30
CA PHE A 183 -16.56 -20.12 -6.53
C PHE A 183 -15.83 -19.48 -5.37
N THR A 184 -14.79 -18.70 -5.67
CA THR A 184 -13.99 -17.97 -4.66
C THR A 184 -14.03 -16.48 -4.94
N ALA A 185 -14.19 -15.68 -3.89
CA ALA A 185 -14.02 -14.23 -3.93
C ALA A 185 -12.88 -13.84 -2.99
N LYS A 186 -11.86 -13.12 -3.47
CA LYS A 186 -10.72 -12.67 -2.68
C LYS A 186 -10.69 -11.15 -2.67
N ILE A 187 -10.73 -10.55 -1.48
CA ILE A 187 -10.55 -9.13 -1.26
C ILE A 187 -9.10 -8.94 -0.81
N ILE A 188 -8.30 -8.37 -1.70
CA ILE A 188 -6.87 -8.13 -1.52
C ILE A 188 -6.70 -6.64 -1.20
N PRO A 189 -6.36 -6.26 0.05
CA PRO A 189 -6.08 -4.87 0.36
C PRO A 189 -4.70 -4.42 -0.15
N SER A 190 -4.47 -3.12 -0.24
CA SER A 190 -3.12 -2.56 -0.43
C SER A 190 -2.23 -2.83 0.77
N ARG A 191 -2.80 -2.76 1.99
CA ARG A 191 -2.16 -3.03 3.26
C ARG A 191 -3.16 -3.70 4.21
N GLY A 192 -2.73 -4.75 4.92
CA GLY A 192 -3.57 -5.39 5.94
C GLY A 192 -4.01 -6.82 5.59
N ALA A 193 -5.05 -7.30 6.26
CA ALA A 193 -5.43 -8.71 6.28
C ALA A 193 -6.31 -9.14 5.09
N TRP A 194 -6.01 -10.26 4.46
CA TRP A 194 -6.85 -10.74 3.36
C TRP A 194 -8.22 -11.22 3.86
N LEU A 195 -9.23 -11.05 3.03
CA LEU A 195 -10.59 -11.55 3.27
C LEU A 195 -11.02 -12.39 2.08
N GLU A 196 -11.25 -13.69 2.30
CA GLU A 196 -11.59 -14.63 1.25
C GLU A 196 -12.94 -15.29 1.54
N PHE A 197 -13.81 -15.37 0.55
CA PHE A 197 -15.06 -16.12 0.58
C PHE A 197 -15.02 -17.27 -0.42
N GLU A 198 -15.70 -18.36 -0.09
CA GLU A 198 -15.75 -19.56 -0.93
C GLU A 198 -17.12 -20.21 -0.84
N VAL A 199 -17.73 -20.52 -1.98
CA VAL A 199 -18.82 -21.49 -2.07
C VAL A 199 -18.19 -22.83 -2.39
N ASP A 200 -18.22 -23.75 -1.42
CA ASP A 200 -17.57 -25.05 -1.57
C ASP A 200 -18.44 -26.08 -2.30
N LYS A 201 -17.87 -27.26 -2.57
CA LYS A 201 -18.57 -28.36 -3.26
C LYS A 201 -19.81 -28.91 -2.56
N ARG A 202 -20.04 -28.54 -1.31
CA ARG A 202 -21.24 -28.90 -0.53
C ARG A 202 -22.23 -27.73 -0.51
N ASP A 203 -22.08 -26.78 -1.43
CA ASP A 203 -22.90 -25.58 -1.54
C ASP A 203 -22.87 -24.71 -0.26
N GLN A 204 -21.81 -24.82 0.55
CA GLN A 204 -21.67 -24.04 1.78
C GLN A 204 -20.81 -22.81 1.57
N VAL A 205 -21.22 -21.70 2.16
CA VAL A 205 -20.51 -20.42 2.07
C VAL A 205 -19.55 -20.28 3.25
N GLY A 206 -18.27 -20.37 2.95
CA GLY A 206 -17.18 -20.20 3.90
C GLY A 206 -16.47 -18.86 3.77
N VAL A 207 -15.78 -18.48 4.84
CA VAL A 207 -14.89 -17.32 4.91
C VAL A 207 -13.54 -17.70 5.51
N ARG A 208 -12.44 -17.13 5.00
CA ARG A 208 -11.12 -17.15 5.61
C ARG A 208 -10.69 -15.72 5.91
N LEU A 209 -10.31 -15.48 7.16
CA LEU A 209 -9.77 -14.21 7.63
C LEU A 209 -8.26 -14.36 7.73
N ASP A 210 -7.48 -13.50 7.09
CA ASP A 210 -6.00 -13.47 7.16
C ASP A 210 -5.34 -14.83 6.87
N HIS A 211 -5.81 -15.51 5.82
CA HIS A 211 -5.37 -16.86 5.42
C HIS A 211 -5.46 -17.92 6.54
N LYS A 212 -6.29 -17.70 7.57
CA LYS A 212 -6.52 -18.67 8.65
C LYS A 212 -7.56 -19.71 8.23
N ARG A 213 -7.90 -20.58 9.19
CA ARG A 213 -8.84 -21.69 8.98
C ARG A 213 -10.20 -21.18 8.51
N LYS A 214 -10.80 -21.93 7.58
CA LYS A 214 -12.14 -21.67 7.04
C LYS A 214 -13.19 -21.69 8.15
N GLN A 215 -14.09 -20.72 8.11
CA GLN A 215 -15.25 -20.57 8.99
C GLN A 215 -16.51 -20.45 8.15
N SER A 216 -17.68 -20.67 8.74
CA SER A 216 -18.93 -20.32 8.08
C SER A 216 -19.02 -18.80 7.91
N VAL A 217 -19.53 -18.33 6.77
CA VAL A 217 -19.76 -16.89 6.55
C VAL A 217 -20.73 -16.30 7.59
N THR A 218 -21.65 -17.12 8.09
CA THR A 218 -22.66 -16.73 9.08
C THR A 218 -22.03 -16.33 10.41
N VAL A 219 -20.90 -16.94 10.78
CA VAL A 219 -20.12 -16.57 11.97
C VAL A 219 -19.56 -15.15 11.81
N LEU A 220 -19.02 -14.79 10.63
CA LEU A 220 -18.56 -13.43 10.38
C LEU A 220 -19.73 -12.43 10.44
N LEU A 221 -20.86 -12.72 9.80
CA LEU A 221 -22.03 -11.84 9.82
C LEU A 221 -22.56 -11.61 11.25
N LYS A 222 -22.66 -12.67 12.05
CA LYS A 222 -23.05 -12.59 13.46
C LYS A 222 -22.04 -11.81 14.29
N ALA A 223 -20.74 -11.99 14.06
CA ALA A 223 -19.69 -11.21 14.71
C ALA A 223 -19.80 -9.71 14.40
N LEU A 224 -20.20 -9.34 13.17
CA LEU A 224 -20.52 -7.97 12.76
C LEU A 224 -21.84 -7.44 13.33
N GLY A 225 -22.59 -8.25 14.08
CA GLY A 225 -23.82 -7.86 14.77
C GLY A 225 -25.11 -8.13 14.01
N TRP A 226 -25.06 -8.94 12.96
CA TRP A 226 -26.29 -9.32 12.26
C TRP A 226 -27.01 -10.44 13.02
N SER A 227 -28.33 -10.29 13.15
CA SER A 227 -29.19 -11.36 13.65
C SER A 227 -29.44 -12.40 12.55
N GLU A 228 -29.78 -13.62 12.95
CA GLU A 228 -30.17 -14.67 12.01
C GLU A 228 -31.36 -14.25 11.12
N ALA A 229 -32.36 -13.59 11.69
CA ALA A 229 -33.50 -13.07 10.93
C ALA A 229 -33.05 -12.11 9.83
N LYS A 230 -32.11 -11.20 10.12
CA LYS A 230 -31.56 -10.26 9.14
C LYS A 230 -30.76 -10.98 8.05
N ILE A 231 -29.95 -11.98 8.41
CA ILE A 231 -29.19 -12.78 7.44
C ILE A 231 -30.14 -13.49 6.47
N LEU A 232 -31.24 -14.06 6.97
CA LEU A 232 -32.23 -14.75 6.15
C LEU A 232 -33.12 -13.80 5.34
N GLU A 233 -33.37 -12.59 5.84
CA GLU A 233 -34.07 -11.54 5.08
C GLU A 233 -33.26 -11.12 3.85
N GLU A 234 -31.96 -10.89 4.01
CA GLU A 234 -31.08 -10.42 2.93
C GLU A 234 -30.63 -11.52 1.98
N PHE A 235 -30.40 -12.73 2.49
CA PHE A 235 -29.75 -13.81 1.72
C PHE A 235 -30.52 -15.13 1.70
N GLY A 236 -31.73 -15.17 2.27
CA GLY A 236 -32.51 -16.41 2.42
C GLY A 236 -33.06 -16.97 1.11
N GLU A 237 -33.03 -16.22 0.01
CA GLU A 237 -33.37 -16.75 -1.32
C GLU A 237 -32.29 -17.71 -1.86
N PHE A 238 -31.06 -17.63 -1.35
CA PHE A 238 -29.95 -18.49 -1.78
C PHE A 238 -29.87 -19.76 -0.92
N GLU A 239 -30.06 -20.92 -1.56
CA GLU A 239 -30.03 -22.21 -0.86
C GLU A 239 -28.68 -22.46 -0.15
N SER A 240 -27.58 -22.00 -0.74
CA SER A 240 -26.24 -22.12 -0.14
C SER A 240 -26.14 -21.44 1.23
N ILE A 241 -26.81 -20.29 1.41
CA ILE A 241 -26.85 -19.60 2.70
C ILE A 241 -27.80 -20.32 3.66
N ARG A 242 -28.94 -20.82 3.19
CA ARG A 242 -29.86 -21.61 4.03
C ARG A 242 -29.20 -22.89 4.56
N GLU A 243 -28.50 -23.63 3.71
CA GLU A 243 -27.76 -24.83 4.11
C GLU A 243 -26.60 -24.50 5.06
N THR A 244 -25.95 -23.35 4.86
CA THR A 244 -24.88 -22.86 5.74
C THR A 244 -25.44 -22.50 7.12
N MET A 245 -26.54 -21.76 7.17
CA MET A 245 -27.26 -21.42 8.41
C MET A 245 -27.76 -22.65 9.15
N ALA A 246 -28.30 -23.66 8.44
CA ALA A 246 -28.81 -24.88 9.05
C ALA A 246 -27.73 -25.71 9.77
N LYS A 247 -26.45 -25.58 9.39
CA LYS A 247 -25.32 -26.26 10.04
C LYS A 247 -24.54 -25.34 11.00
N ASP A 248 -24.98 -24.10 11.15
CA ASP A 248 -24.34 -23.14 12.06
C ASP A 248 -24.65 -23.50 13.51
N THR A 249 -23.61 -23.70 14.31
CA THR A 249 -23.74 -24.00 15.74
C THR A 249 -23.65 -22.75 16.63
N VAL A 250 -23.29 -21.61 16.04
CA VAL A 250 -23.08 -20.35 16.76
C VAL A 250 -24.35 -19.51 16.69
N THR A 251 -24.88 -19.06 17.83
CA THR A 251 -26.17 -18.34 17.85
C THR A 251 -26.03 -16.88 18.20
N THR A 252 -25.07 -16.54 19.08
CA THR A 252 -24.89 -15.17 19.57
C THR A 252 -23.69 -14.48 18.92
N GLN A 253 -23.69 -13.14 18.96
CA GLN A 253 -22.56 -12.34 18.48
C GLN A 253 -21.28 -12.63 19.27
N ASP A 254 -21.37 -12.79 20.59
CA ASP A 254 -20.20 -13.03 21.44
C ASP A 254 -19.59 -14.40 21.17
N GLU A 255 -20.41 -15.44 20.98
CA GLU A 255 -19.93 -16.75 20.55
C GLU A 255 -19.21 -16.67 19.19
N ALA A 256 -19.76 -15.90 18.25
CA ALA A 256 -19.15 -15.72 16.94
C ALA A 256 -17.80 -15.00 17.00
N LEU A 257 -17.72 -13.94 17.81
CA LEU A 257 -16.48 -13.22 18.08
C LEU A 257 -15.42 -14.14 18.72
N LEU A 258 -15.80 -14.92 19.72
CA LEU A 258 -14.90 -15.89 20.37
C LEU A 258 -14.44 -17.00 19.41
N ASP A 259 -15.33 -17.47 18.54
CA ASP A 259 -15.03 -18.50 17.54
C ASP A 259 -14.01 -18.00 16.50
N ILE A 260 -14.16 -16.75 16.04
CA ILE A 260 -13.19 -16.06 15.19
C ILE A 260 -11.86 -15.89 15.93
N TYR A 261 -11.88 -15.38 17.16
CA TYR A 261 -10.68 -15.11 17.93
C TYR A 261 -9.84 -16.37 18.15
N LYS A 262 -10.46 -17.49 18.53
CA LYS A 262 -9.77 -18.76 18.74
C LYS A 262 -9.09 -19.28 17.47
N LYS A 263 -9.62 -18.99 16.28
CA LYS A 263 -9.00 -19.40 15.01
C LYS A 263 -7.89 -18.44 14.56
N LEU A 264 -8.01 -17.16 14.86
CA LEU A 264 -6.97 -16.17 14.60
C LEU A 264 -5.79 -16.31 15.59
N ARG A 265 -6.09 -16.52 16.87
CA ARG A 265 -5.16 -16.55 18.00
C ARG A 265 -5.44 -17.74 18.95
N PRO A 266 -5.04 -18.96 18.57
CA PRO A 266 -5.42 -20.18 19.31
C PRO A 266 -4.76 -20.31 20.70
N ALA A 267 -3.65 -19.61 20.96
CA ALA A 267 -2.91 -19.70 22.22
C ALA A 267 -3.29 -18.62 23.25
N GLU A 268 -4.12 -17.65 22.88
CA GLU A 268 -4.49 -16.53 23.75
C GLU A 268 -5.87 -16.76 24.39
N PRO A 269 -6.07 -16.34 25.65
CA PRO A 269 -7.40 -16.38 26.26
C PRO A 269 -8.36 -15.50 25.48
N ALA A 270 -9.54 -16.03 25.16
CA ALA A 270 -10.51 -15.33 24.33
C ALA A 270 -11.54 -14.60 25.21
N THR A 271 -11.65 -13.28 25.04
CA THR A 271 -12.78 -12.48 25.55
C THR A 271 -13.53 -11.85 24.38
N ALA A 272 -14.84 -11.64 24.52
CA ALA A 272 -15.66 -11.05 23.44
C ALA A 272 -15.19 -9.63 23.08
N GLU A 273 -14.76 -8.85 24.07
CA GLU A 273 -14.22 -7.50 23.87
C GLU A 273 -12.89 -7.52 23.10
N ALA A 274 -11.94 -8.39 23.49
CA ALA A 274 -10.68 -8.52 22.77
C ALA A 274 -10.91 -9.00 21.32
N ALA A 275 -11.86 -9.90 21.12
CA ALA A 275 -12.25 -10.38 19.81
C ALA A 275 -12.86 -9.30 18.91
N ARG A 276 -13.74 -8.47 19.47
CA ARG A 276 -14.32 -7.32 18.77
C ARG A 276 -13.23 -6.32 18.38
N ASN A 277 -12.35 -5.99 19.31
CA ASN A 277 -11.23 -5.08 19.07
C ASN A 277 -10.25 -5.64 18.01
N LEU A 278 -10.00 -6.95 18.02
CA LEU A 278 -9.17 -7.59 17.00
C LEU A 278 -9.82 -7.48 15.61
N LEU A 279 -11.10 -7.81 15.48
CA LEU A 279 -11.82 -7.73 14.21
C LEU A 279 -11.88 -6.29 13.67
N ASN A 280 -12.16 -5.32 14.54
CA ASN A 280 -12.12 -3.89 14.20
C ASN A 280 -10.75 -3.45 13.70
N ASN A 281 -9.68 -3.87 14.37
CA ASN A 281 -8.32 -3.55 13.97
C ASN A 281 -7.86 -4.26 12.69
N LEU A 282 -8.50 -5.37 12.30
CA LEU A 282 -8.14 -6.09 11.08
C LEU A 282 -8.74 -5.49 9.81
N TYR A 283 -9.97 -4.96 9.88
CA TYR A 283 -10.73 -4.60 8.68
C TYR A 283 -11.36 -3.20 8.70
N PHE A 284 -11.40 -2.51 9.85
CA PHE A 284 -12.12 -1.24 10.00
C PHE A 284 -11.27 -0.11 10.57
N ASN A 285 -10.02 -0.38 10.94
CA ASN A 285 -9.08 0.64 11.40
C ASN A 285 -8.21 1.09 10.23
N PRO A 286 -8.36 2.34 9.73
CA PRO A 286 -7.58 2.84 8.58
C PRO A 286 -6.07 2.86 8.82
N LYS A 287 -5.63 2.95 10.09
CA LYS A 287 -4.21 2.84 10.45
C LYS A 287 -3.66 1.42 10.20
N ARG A 288 -4.52 0.41 10.03
CA ARG A 288 -4.15 -1.02 9.90
C ARG A 288 -4.67 -1.70 8.62
N TYR A 289 -5.66 -1.11 7.93
CA TYR A 289 -6.33 -1.65 6.76
C TYR A 289 -6.66 -0.55 5.76
#